data_AF-A0A6B1AGB5-F1
#
_entry.id   AF-A0A6B1AGB5-F1
#
_cell.length_a   1.000
_cell.length_b   1.000
_cell.length_c   1.000
_cell.angle_alpha   90.00
_cell.angle_beta   90.00
_cell.angle_gamma   90.00
#
_symmetry.space_group_name_H-M   'P 1'
#
loop_
_entity.id
_entity.type
_entity.pdbx_description
1 polymer ?
#
loop_
_entity_poly.entity_id
_entity_poly.type
_entity_poly.pdbx_seq_one_letter_code
_entity_poly.pdbx_strand_id
1 'polypeptide(L)'
;MIARDLAPLLRRVAATMPVVTLTGPRQSGKTTLCRALFPEHTYRTLEDPDIRGFAVDDPIGFLAGLPDGAVIDEIQRAPDLLSHLPHFLDSDPAPGRWVLVGSQNRLLLESLVHSLAGITELHELLPLTWGEIRRFARHPTNLDEALFTGGYPRILDHALDPTAWLRAYLGTYLEREVRAILNVGDLMTFQRFVGSCASRTGQLLNYSSLASDCGITQPTAKRWIDVLETSFIVFRLPAFQDNIRNRLVKGPKLYFCDTGLACWLLDIHEPGQLRSHPLRDAIFRTWVVSEAWKNRTNLGLGQHGLTFYRDRNGVEADLVIENARGRTLLEARTARAPSSDMLRTVRRVRGHLSRPPAGDPVVVYGGDERHRWADGELLPWRMARAASLRDAAGVVHVLSGGRPIAAADVLVVSPNHPNVRWKSARTDAQGEAILELESRGPSPSLPLALALTLFVAAPGFEARLEREWLPAERIITVDLVRLPGGGGTIFPQGSGTIPGLAGRVTIARDGRSPPFVATLDHARIRTGNIAVNGEVTGNMLRPVHVRAGDVLHLEDADGSERWIRLLRIVGRSALVEYRRKPHGDSPSQG
;
A
#
# COMPACT_ATOMS: atom_id res chain seq x y z
N MET A 1 -9.07 -6.96 13.30
CA MET A 1 -8.01 -7.08 12.28
C MET A 1 -8.25 -6.04 11.20
N ILE A 2 -7.25 -5.23 10.87
CA ILE A 2 -7.33 -4.34 9.69
C ILE A 2 -7.04 -5.11 8.39
N ALA A 3 -7.51 -4.61 7.26
CA ALA A 3 -7.05 -5.10 5.95
C ALA A 3 -5.54 -4.80 5.78
N ARG A 4 -4.74 -5.80 5.38
CA ARG A 4 -3.32 -5.64 5.04
C ARG A 4 -3.14 -5.40 3.55
N ASP A 5 -2.20 -4.54 3.17
CA ASP A 5 -1.97 -4.17 1.77
C ASP A 5 -1.34 -5.29 0.93
N LEU A 6 -0.62 -6.21 1.58
CA LEU A 6 -0.05 -7.40 0.95
C LEU A 6 -1.14 -8.46 0.63
N ALA A 7 -2.32 -8.38 1.23
CA ALA A 7 -3.35 -9.41 1.12
C ALA A 7 -3.78 -9.73 -0.33
N PRO A 8 -4.04 -8.74 -1.21
CA PRO A 8 -4.43 -9.02 -2.59
C PRO A 8 -3.35 -9.78 -3.36
N LEU A 9 -2.07 -9.43 -3.12
CA LEU A 9 -0.94 -10.13 -3.72
C LEU A 9 -0.93 -11.61 -3.29
N LEU A 10 -1.04 -11.89 -1.98
CA LEU A 10 -1.03 -13.27 -1.49
C LEU A 10 -2.18 -14.12 -2.03
N ARG A 11 -3.38 -13.54 -2.18
CA ARG A 11 -4.51 -14.24 -2.80
C ARG A 11 -4.24 -14.57 -4.26
N ARG A 12 -3.70 -13.61 -5.02
CA ARG A 12 -3.34 -13.84 -6.43
C ARG A 12 -2.30 -14.96 -6.54
N VAL A 13 -1.28 -14.93 -5.70
CA VAL A 13 -0.22 -15.94 -5.66
C VAL A 13 -0.79 -17.31 -5.27
N ALA A 14 -1.67 -17.38 -4.28
CA ALA A 14 -2.35 -18.62 -3.90
C ALA A 14 -3.27 -19.17 -5.01
N ALA A 15 -3.77 -18.32 -5.90
CA ALA A 15 -4.59 -18.76 -7.03
C ALA A 15 -3.76 -19.35 -8.18
N THR A 16 -2.45 -19.13 -8.21
CA THR A 16 -1.57 -19.54 -9.33
C THR A 16 -0.44 -20.48 -8.92
N MET A 17 0.05 -20.38 -7.69
CA MET A 17 1.18 -21.15 -7.18
C MET A 17 0.70 -22.22 -6.20
N PRO A 18 1.24 -23.45 -6.24
CA PRO A 18 0.88 -24.49 -5.29
C PRO A 18 1.32 -24.18 -3.87
N VAL A 19 2.42 -23.43 -3.72
CA VAL A 19 2.97 -23.02 -2.43
C VAL A 19 3.06 -21.50 -2.33
N VAL A 20 2.56 -20.96 -1.22
CA VAL A 20 2.74 -19.55 -0.86
C VAL A 20 3.59 -19.48 0.39
N THR A 21 4.72 -18.79 0.34
CA THR A 21 5.59 -18.61 1.51
C THR A 21 5.53 -17.17 1.99
N LEU A 22 5.10 -16.96 3.24
CA LEU A 22 5.05 -15.66 3.89
C LEU A 22 6.06 -15.58 5.03
N THR A 23 6.95 -14.61 4.95
CA THR A 23 7.97 -14.39 5.98
C THR A 23 7.97 -12.95 6.47
N GLY A 24 8.80 -12.61 7.47
CA GLY A 24 8.85 -11.26 8.03
C GLY A 24 9.23 -11.22 9.52
N PRO A 25 9.36 -10.03 10.12
CA PRO A 25 9.71 -9.90 11.54
C PRO A 25 8.67 -10.57 12.43
N ARG A 26 9.10 -10.98 13.63
CA ARG A 26 8.17 -11.43 14.66
C ARG A 26 7.16 -10.33 14.95
N GLN A 27 5.92 -10.72 15.24
CA GLN A 27 4.85 -9.80 15.62
C GLN A 27 4.45 -8.77 14.53
N SER A 28 4.84 -8.97 13.26
CA SER A 28 4.36 -8.16 12.13
C SER A 28 2.93 -8.49 11.68
N GLY A 29 2.33 -9.56 12.21
CA GLY A 29 0.96 -9.99 11.92
C GLY A 29 0.83 -11.12 10.90
N LYS A 30 1.89 -11.89 10.64
CA LYS A 30 1.91 -12.98 9.64
C LYS A 30 0.85 -14.04 9.90
N THR A 31 0.86 -14.66 11.09
CA THR A 31 -0.11 -15.67 11.51
C THR A 31 -1.54 -15.15 11.40
N THR A 32 -1.78 -13.92 11.87
CA THR A 32 -3.09 -13.26 11.78
C THR A 32 -3.53 -13.09 10.33
N LEU A 33 -2.62 -12.68 9.44
CA LEU A 33 -2.92 -12.50 8.02
C LEU A 33 -3.23 -13.83 7.34
N CYS A 34 -2.39 -14.86 7.50
CA CYS A 34 -2.59 -16.14 6.85
C CYS A 34 -3.89 -16.82 7.32
N ARG A 35 -4.19 -16.83 8.62
CA ARG A 35 -5.44 -17.40 9.12
C ARG A 35 -6.68 -16.68 8.60
N ALA A 36 -6.59 -15.37 8.34
CA ALA A 36 -7.69 -14.61 7.78
C ALA A 36 -7.86 -14.80 6.26
N LEU A 37 -6.77 -15.07 5.53
CA LEU A 37 -6.81 -15.30 4.08
C LEU A 37 -7.15 -16.74 3.71
N PHE A 38 -6.79 -17.70 4.57
CA PHE A 38 -6.92 -19.13 4.35
C PHE A 38 -7.71 -19.79 5.49
N PRO A 39 -8.98 -19.39 5.73
CA PRO A 39 -9.77 -19.90 6.86
C PRO A 39 -10.15 -21.38 6.72
N GLU A 40 -10.23 -21.87 5.48
CA GLU A 40 -10.59 -23.26 5.17
C GLU A 40 -9.40 -24.22 5.33
N HIS A 41 -8.17 -23.71 5.33
CA HIS A 41 -6.98 -24.52 5.46
C HIS A 41 -6.80 -25.00 6.90
N THR A 42 -6.38 -26.25 7.05
CA THR A 42 -5.92 -26.75 8.34
C THR A 42 -4.72 -25.92 8.81
N TYR A 43 -4.79 -25.40 10.04
CA TYR A 43 -3.69 -24.65 10.64
C TYR A 43 -2.84 -25.58 11.53
N ARG A 44 -1.53 -25.60 11.30
CA ARG A 44 -0.53 -26.31 12.10
C ARG A 44 0.58 -25.35 12.47
N THR A 45 0.91 -25.26 13.76
CA THR A 45 2.03 -24.45 14.24
C THR A 45 3.13 -25.35 14.74
N LEU A 46 4.36 -25.13 14.27
CA LEU A 46 5.54 -25.86 14.75
C LEU A 46 6.14 -25.23 16.01
N GLU A 47 5.47 -24.24 16.63
CA GLU A 47 5.78 -23.86 18.01
C GLU A 47 5.37 -24.96 18.99
N ASP A 48 4.25 -25.66 18.70
CA ASP A 48 3.76 -26.79 19.47
C ASP A 48 4.80 -27.94 19.44
N PRO A 49 5.31 -28.37 20.60
CA PRO A 49 6.34 -29.42 20.67
C PRO A 49 5.89 -30.76 20.08
N ASP A 50 4.63 -31.13 20.22
CA ASP A 50 4.12 -32.44 19.78
C ASP A 50 3.95 -32.44 18.25
N ILE A 51 3.36 -31.37 17.71
CA ILE A 51 3.24 -31.17 16.26
C ILE A 51 4.64 -31.10 15.62
N ARG A 52 5.56 -30.36 16.23
CA ARG A 52 6.94 -30.25 15.75
C ARG A 52 7.67 -31.59 15.83
N GLY A 53 7.50 -32.35 16.91
CA GLY A 53 8.08 -33.68 17.07
C GLY A 53 7.65 -34.59 15.92
N PHE A 54 6.35 -34.67 15.65
CA PHE A 54 5.85 -35.46 14.53
C PHE A 54 6.41 -35.00 13.17
N ALA A 55 6.44 -33.69 12.92
CA ALA A 55 6.97 -33.13 11.67
C ALA A 55 8.47 -33.41 11.45
N VAL A 56 9.25 -33.51 12.53
CA VAL A 56 10.70 -33.80 12.47
C VAL A 56 10.96 -35.30 12.38
N ASP A 57 10.26 -36.10 13.18
CA ASP A 57 10.49 -37.54 13.27
C ASP A 57 9.91 -38.30 12.07
N ASP A 58 8.78 -37.85 11.52
CA ASP A 58 8.13 -38.42 10.32
C ASP A 58 7.54 -37.31 9.42
N PRO A 59 8.37 -36.59 8.66
CA PRO A 59 7.91 -35.51 7.77
C PRO A 59 6.96 -35.98 6.67
N ILE A 60 7.10 -37.23 6.20
CA ILE A 60 6.23 -37.80 5.16
C ILE A 60 4.85 -38.09 5.74
N GLY A 61 4.78 -38.77 6.88
CA GLY A 61 3.51 -39.03 7.57
C GLY A 61 2.81 -37.74 7.99
N PHE A 62 3.57 -36.73 8.43
CA PHE A 62 3.03 -35.41 8.75
C PHE A 62 2.32 -34.76 7.56
N LEU A 63 2.98 -34.72 6.39
CA LEU A 63 2.42 -34.14 5.17
C LEU A 63 1.25 -34.99 4.63
N ALA A 64 1.36 -36.32 4.70
CA ALA A 64 0.29 -37.24 4.28
C ALA A 64 -0.99 -37.08 5.13
N GLY A 65 -0.85 -36.69 6.41
CA GLY A 65 -1.97 -36.35 7.29
C GLY A 65 -2.68 -35.03 6.95
N LEU A 66 -2.22 -34.30 5.93
CA LEU A 66 -2.77 -33.01 5.48
C LEU A 66 -3.12 -33.09 3.97
N PRO A 67 -4.09 -33.93 3.57
CA PRO A 67 -4.35 -34.24 2.16
C PRO A 67 -4.76 -33.00 1.34
N ASP A 68 -5.54 -32.08 1.93
CA ASP A 68 -5.99 -30.84 1.28
C ASP A 68 -4.97 -29.70 1.43
N GLY A 69 -3.78 -29.99 1.99
CA GLY A 69 -2.78 -28.99 2.35
C GLY A 69 -3.09 -28.26 3.65
N ALA A 70 -2.27 -27.25 3.98
CA ALA A 70 -2.31 -26.59 5.27
C ALA A 70 -1.60 -25.22 5.28
N VAL A 71 -1.96 -24.42 6.29
CA VAL A 71 -1.08 -23.35 6.79
C VAL A 71 -0.13 -23.97 7.80
N ILE A 72 1.16 -24.01 7.48
CA ILE A 72 2.23 -24.46 8.38
C ILE A 72 2.99 -23.24 8.89
N ASP A 73 2.77 -22.90 10.16
CA ASP A 73 3.41 -21.76 10.82
C ASP A 73 4.71 -22.16 11.55
N GLU A 74 5.65 -21.22 11.58
CA GLU A 74 7.01 -21.38 12.08
C GLU A 74 7.79 -22.50 11.36
N ILE A 75 7.66 -22.58 10.03
CA ILE A 75 8.26 -23.62 9.16
C ILE A 75 9.79 -23.80 9.36
N GLN A 76 10.51 -22.75 9.76
CA GLN A 76 11.93 -22.80 10.08
C GLN A 76 12.28 -23.69 11.29
N ARG A 77 11.28 -24.19 12.02
CA ARG A 77 11.44 -25.17 13.11
C ARG A 77 11.54 -26.62 12.64
N ALA A 78 11.07 -26.93 11.43
CA ALA A 78 11.22 -28.24 10.78
C ALA A 78 11.53 -28.05 9.28
N PRO A 79 12.73 -27.54 8.93
CA PRO A 79 13.07 -27.20 7.56
C PRO A 79 13.08 -28.41 6.61
N ASP A 80 13.26 -29.63 7.13
CA ASP A 80 13.30 -30.86 6.33
C ASP A 80 11.96 -31.16 5.63
N LEU A 81 10.83 -30.63 6.13
CA LEU A 81 9.54 -30.71 5.45
C LEU A 81 9.61 -30.15 4.02
N LEU A 82 10.43 -29.12 3.79
CA LEU A 82 10.58 -28.47 2.49
C LEU A 82 11.15 -29.42 1.43
N SER A 83 12.01 -30.37 1.83
CA SER A 83 12.59 -31.38 0.95
C SER A 83 11.58 -32.45 0.53
N HIS A 84 10.52 -32.66 1.31
CA HIS A 84 9.50 -33.66 1.05
C HIS A 84 8.26 -33.11 0.33
N LEU A 85 8.00 -31.80 0.46
CA LEU A 85 6.84 -31.15 -0.15
C LEU A 85 6.70 -31.37 -1.67
N PRO A 86 7.79 -31.34 -2.49
CA PRO A 86 7.68 -31.58 -3.93
C PRO A 86 7.01 -32.91 -4.30
N HIS A 87 7.29 -33.98 -3.54
CA HIS A 87 6.69 -35.29 -3.79
C HIS A 87 5.15 -35.27 -3.72
N PHE A 88 4.60 -34.52 -2.76
CA PHE A 88 3.15 -34.36 -2.60
C PHE A 88 2.53 -33.45 -3.67
N LEU A 89 3.31 -32.51 -4.19
CA LEU A 89 2.92 -31.58 -5.24
C LEU A 89 2.96 -32.19 -6.64
N ASP A 90 3.87 -33.14 -6.90
CA ASP A 90 3.93 -33.88 -8.16
C ASP A 90 2.64 -34.67 -8.44
N SER A 91 2.01 -35.16 -7.37
CA SER A 91 0.75 -35.92 -7.46
C SER A 91 -0.48 -35.03 -7.58
N ASP A 92 -0.45 -33.84 -6.97
CA ASP A 92 -1.52 -32.85 -7.04
C ASP A 92 -0.98 -31.43 -6.80
N PRO A 93 -0.75 -30.65 -7.87
CA PRO A 93 -0.21 -29.31 -7.81
C PRO A 93 -1.30 -28.23 -7.62
N ALA A 94 -2.41 -28.55 -6.97
CA ALA A 94 -3.50 -27.60 -6.73
C ALA A 94 -2.98 -26.25 -6.19
N PRO A 95 -3.40 -25.11 -6.79
CA PRO A 95 -2.97 -23.79 -6.32
C PRO A 95 -3.35 -23.52 -4.87
N GLY A 96 -2.44 -22.89 -4.14
CA GLY A 96 -2.65 -22.43 -2.76
C GLY A 96 -2.77 -23.56 -1.75
N ARG A 97 -2.42 -24.79 -2.12
CA ARG A 97 -2.51 -25.98 -1.26
C ARG A 97 -1.68 -25.80 0.01
N TRP A 98 -0.45 -25.28 -0.11
CA TRP A 98 0.43 -25.08 1.03
C TRP A 98 0.73 -23.61 1.27
N VAL A 99 0.54 -23.18 2.52
CA VAL A 99 0.90 -21.83 2.97
C VAL A 99 1.93 -21.95 4.08
N LEU A 100 3.17 -21.61 3.75
CA LEU A 100 4.29 -21.70 4.69
C LEU A 100 4.49 -20.33 5.34
N VAL A 101 4.55 -20.30 6.67
CA VAL A 101 4.72 -19.06 7.44
C VAL A 101 5.91 -19.21 8.38
N GLY A 102 6.73 -18.16 8.50
CA GLY A 102 7.88 -18.19 9.42
C GLY A 102 8.59 -16.85 9.60
N SER A 103 9.42 -16.72 10.64
CA SER A 103 10.41 -15.63 10.65
C SER A 103 11.49 -15.93 9.61
N GLN A 104 11.97 -14.91 8.90
CA GLN A 104 13.13 -15.15 8.04
C GLN A 104 14.34 -15.42 8.93
N ASN A 105 14.97 -16.57 8.70
CA ASN A 105 16.35 -16.77 9.04
C ASN A 105 17.06 -17.29 7.77
N ARG A 106 18.39 -17.17 7.76
CA ARG A 106 19.19 -17.54 6.59
C ARG A 106 19.01 -19.02 6.20
N LEU A 107 18.88 -19.89 7.20
CA LEU A 107 18.68 -21.32 7.00
C LEU A 107 17.38 -21.62 6.24
N LEU A 108 16.28 -20.97 6.62
CA LEU A 108 14.99 -21.11 5.93
C LEU A 108 15.09 -20.69 4.47
N LEU A 109 15.75 -19.55 4.18
CA LEU A 109 15.92 -19.08 2.81
C LEU A 109 16.76 -20.06 1.98
N GLU A 110 17.84 -20.60 2.54
CA GLU A 110 18.68 -21.61 1.87
C GLU A 110 17.87 -22.89 1.57
N SER A 111 17.10 -23.40 2.54
CA SER A 111 16.25 -24.58 2.36
C SER A 111 15.14 -24.36 1.33
N LEU A 112 14.49 -23.19 1.32
CA LEU A 112 13.45 -22.84 0.36
C LEU A 112 14.00 -22.76 -1.07
N VAL A 113 15.13 -22.08 -1.26
CA VAL A 113 15.77 -21.94 -2.57
C VAL A 113 16.23 -23.30 -3.09
N HIS A 114 16.72 -24.19 -2.22
CA HIS A 114 17.15 -25.52 -2.63
C HIS A 114 15.99 -26.44 -2.99
N SER A 115 14.91 -26.42 -2.21
CA SER A 115 13.89 -27.48 -2.26
C SER A 115 12.62 -27.08 -3.02
N LEU A 116 12.27 -25.79 -3.05
CA LEU A 116 11.00 -25.30 -3.59
C LEU A 116 11.14 -24.29 -4.73
N ALA A 117 12.32 -24.20 -5.36
CA ALA A 117 12.55 -23.29 -6.48
C ALA A 117 11.52 -23.53 -7.61
N GLY A 118 10.83 -22.45 -8.01
CA GLY A 118 9.85 -22.49 -9.10
C GLY A 118 8.45 -22.97 -8.72
N ILE A 119 8.23 -23.48 -7.50
CA ILE A 119 6.92 -23.94 -7.02
C ILE A 119 6.37 -23.11 -5.84
N THR A 120 7.23 -22.30 -5.20
CA THR A 120 6.79 -21.29 -4.24
C THR A 120 7.13 -19.89 -4.73
N GLU A 121 6.28 -18.92 -4.38
CA GLU A 121 6.70 -17.53 -4.28
C GLU A 121 6.91 -17.13 -2.82
N LEU A 122 8.04 -16.45 -2.55
CA LEU A 122 8.39 -15.92 -1.24
C LEU A 122 7.99 -14.45 -1.15
N HIS A 123 7.17 -14.12 -0.17
CA HIS A 123 6.73 -12.77 0.14
C HIS A 123 7.07 -12.39 1.59
N GLU A 124 7.20 -11.09 1.84
CA GLU A 124 7.53 -10.55 3.15
C GLU A 124 6.39 -9.68 3.69
N LEU A 125 5.99 -9.90 4.95
CA LEU A 125 5.09 -9.01 5.67
C LEU A 125 5.86 -8.23 6.72
N LEU A 126 6.19 -6.99 6.37
CA LEU A 126 6.84 -6.03 7.24
C LEU A 126 5.83 -5.42 8.25
N PRO A 127 6.32 -4.66 9.26
CA PRO A 127 5.44 -3.83 10.08
C PRO A 127 4.58 -2.91 9.22
N LEU A 128 3.51 -2.37 9.81
CA LEU A 128 2.50 -1.60 9.10
C LEU A 128 3.09 -0.42 8.34
N THR A 129 2.60 -0.18 7.12
CA THR A 129 2.79 1.11 6.45
C THR A 129 1.96 2.20 7.12
N TRP A 130 2.30 3.47 6.88
CA TRP A 130 1.45 4.57 7.31
C TRP A 130 0.00 4.45 6.80
N GLY A 131 -0.19 3.96 5.57
CA GLY A 131 -1.51 3.71 5.00
C GLY A 131 -2.32 2.66 5.77
N GLU A 132 -1.65 1.63 6.31
CA GLU A 132 -2.27 0.62 7.16
C GLU A 132 -2.50 1.13 8.59
N ILE A 133 -1.56 1.89 9.16
CA ILE A 133 -1.67 2.50 10.50
C ILE A 133 -2.93 3.39 10.60
N ARG A 134 -3.23 4.18 9.56
CA ARG A 134 -4.42 5.04 9.52
C ARG A 134 -5.75 4.29 9.54
N ARG A 135 -5.75 2.97 9.34
CA ARG A 135 -6.96 2.12 9.41
C ARG A 135 -7.35 1.79 10.85
N PHE A 136 -6.45 2.02 11.81
CA PHE A 136 -6.77 1.86 13.22
C PHE A 136 -7.54 3.07 13.75
N ALA A 137 -8.52 2.82 14.62
CA ALA A 137 -9.30 3.88 15.27
C ALA A 137 -8.42 4.82 16.10
N ARG A 138 -7.41 4.26 16.77
CA ARG A 138 -6.39 5.00 17.53
C ARG A 138 -5.06 4.97 16.78
N HIS A 139 -4.89 5.87 15.81
CA HIS A 139 -3.64 6.03 15.07
C HIS A 139 -2.94 7.34 15.49
N PRO A 140 -1.59 7.41 15.36
CA PRO A 140 -0.84 8.64 15.61
C PRO A 140 -1.42 9.84 14.84
N THR A 141 -1.55 10.98 15.51
CA THR A 141 -2.20 12.15 14.94
C THR A 141 -1.21 13.12 14.32
N ASN A 142 0.07 13.06 14.70
CA ASN A 142 1.12 13.93 14.21
C ASN A 142 2.42 13.16 13.90
N LEU A 143 3.38 13.84 13.27
CA LEU A 143 4.63 13.21 12.83
C LEU A 143 5.45 12.64 13.99
N ASP A 144 5.56 13.37 15.10
CA ASP A 144 6.41 12.96 16.22
C ASP A 144 5.85 11.66 16.85
N GLU A 145 4.52 11.58 17.02
CA GLU A 145 3.84 10.34 17.45
C GLU A 145 4.03 9.19 16.45
N ALA A 146 3.96 9.46 15.14
CA ALA A 146 4.12 8.44 14.12
C ALA A 146 5.54 7.86 14.09
N LEU A 147 6.56 8.72 14.24
CA LEU A 147 7.97 8.31 14.32
C LEU A 147 8.24 7.49 15.57
N PHE A 148 7.70 7.93 16.72
CA PHE A 148 7.88 7.31 18.02
C PHE A 148 7.14 5.96 18.16
N THR A 149 5.91 5.87 17.65
CA THR A 149 5.07 4.67 17.79
C THR A 149 5.60 3.50 16.95
N GLY A 150 6.14 3.79 15.77
CA GLY A 150 6.52 2.76 14.80
C GLY A 150 5.30 2.11 14.13
N GLY A 151 5.51 0.95 13.52
CA GLY A 151 4.53 0.22 12.71
C GLY A 151 4.17 -1.17 13.22
N TYR A 152 4.61 -1.59 14.41
CA TYR A 152 4.23 -2.90 14.93
C TYR A 152 2.74 -2.96 15.28
N PRO A 153 1.95 -3.88 14.69
CA PRO A 153 0.48 -3.89 14.84
C PRO A 153 -0.01 -3.95 16.28
N ARG A 154 0.69 -4.72 17.14
CA ARG A 154 0.23 -4.99 18.51
C ARG A 154 0.20 -3.74 19.39
N ILE A 155 1.05 -2.75 19.09
CA ILE A 155 1.06 -1.45 19.77
C ILE A 155 -0.26 -0.71 19.50
N LEU A 156 -0.69 -0.69 18.24
CA LEU A 156 -1.89 0.04 17.79
C LEU A 156 -3.18 -0.70 18.13
N ASP A 157 -3.21 -2.03 17.94
CA ASP A 157 -4.41 -2.86 18.14
C ASP A 157 -4.87 -2.86 19.61
N HIS A 158 -3.92 -2.87 20.55
CA HIS A 158 -4.19 -2.89 21.99
C HIS A 158 -3.89 -1.57 22.71
N ALA A 159 -3.53 -0.52 21.96
CA ALA A 159 -3.12 0.79 22.51
C ALA A 159 -2.06 0.65 23.62
N LEU A 160 -1.03 -0.17 23.37
CA LEU A 160 0.06 -0.39 24.32
C LEU A 160 1.00 0.81 24.34
N ASP A 161 1.72 0.99 25.45
CA ASP A 161 2.85 1.91 25.50
C ASP A 161 3.96 1.44 24.54
N PRO A 162 4.32 2.23 23.51
CA PRO A 162 5.33 1.83 22.52
C PRO A 162 6.69 1.52 23.17
N THR A 163 7.12 2.35 24.13
CA THR A 163 8.40 2.21 24.84
C THR A 163 8.50 0.86 25.55
N ALA A 164 7.54 0.57 26.44
CA ALA A 164 7.52 -0.68 27.20
C ALA A 164 7.45 -1.91 26.28
N TRP A 165 6.64 -1.84 25.22
CA TRP A 165 6.47 -2.94 24.28
C TRP A 165 7.72 -3.20 23.44
N LEU A 166 8.33 -2.15 22.86
CA LEU A 166 9.52 -2.27 22.02
C LEU A 166 10.74 -2.74 22.82
N ARG A 167 10.87 -2.32 24.08
CA ARG A 167 11.86 -2.85 25.02
C ARG A 167 11.71 -4.36 25.20
N ALA A 168 10.48 -4.83 25.46
CA ALA A 168 10.21 -6.26 25.64
C ALA A 168 10.40 -7.06 24.34
N TYR A 169 9.98 -6.50 23.19
CA TYR A 169 10.19 -7.08 21.87
C TYR A 169 11.68 -7.32 21.62
N LEU A 170 12.52 -6.29 21.80
CA LEU A 170 13.95 -6.41 21.59
C LEU A 170 14.59 -7.39 22.58
N GLY A 171 14.26 -7.31 23.87
CA GLY A 171 14.80 -8.23 24.88
C GLY A 171 14.53 -9.71 24.53
N THR A 172 13.29 -10.04 24.20
CA THR A 172 12.91 -11.42 23.83
C THR A 172 13.53 -11.88 22.51
N TYR A 173 13.67 -10.99 21.52
CA TYR A 173 14.39 -11.27 20.27
C TYR A 173 15.87 -11.58 20.52
N LEU A 174 16.55 -10.73 21.29
CA LEU A 174 17.97 -10.85 21.61
C LEU A 174 18.27 -12.14 22.37
N GLU A 175 17.44 -12.49 23.34
CA GLU A 175 17.64 -13.70 24.15
C GLU A 175 17.42 -14.99 23.35
N ARG A 176 16.40 -15.02 22.46
CA ARG A 176 15.98 -16.24 21.78
C ARG A 176 16.65 -16.45 20.42
N GLU A 177 16.60 -15.46 19.53
CA GLU A 177 17.02 -15.65 18.13
C GLU A 177 18.51 -15.35 17.95
N VAL A 178 18.99 -14.25 18.52
CA VAL A 178 20.40 -13.84 18.35
C VAL A 178 21.35 -14.81 19.03
N ARG A 179 21.03 -15.25 20.26
CA ARG A 179 21.86 -16.22 20.98
C ARG A 179 22.00 -17.54 20.22
N ALA A 180 20.91 -18.05 19.64
CA ALA A 180 20.91 -19.29 18.88
C ALA A 180 21.69 -19.18 17.55
N ILE A 181 21.59 -18.05 16.85
CA ILE A 181 22.20 -17.86 15.52
C ILE A 181 23.71 -17.56 15.61
N LEU A 182 24.11 -16.77 16.60
CA LEU A 182 25.47 -16.24 16.67
C LEU A 182 26.33 -16.89 17.74
N ASN A 183 25.76 -17.72 18.63
CA ASN A 183 26.42 -18.23 19.82
C ASN A 183 27.14 -17.10 20.60
N VAL A 184 26.51 -15.91 20.66
CA VAL A 184 27.10 -14.76 21.36
C VAL A 184 27.12 -15.07 22.86
N GLY A 185 28.33 -15.16 23.41
CA GLY A 185 28.53 -15.29 24.86
C GLY A 185 28.09 -14.04 25.63
N ASP A 186 28.43 -12.85 25.11
CA ASP A 186 28.12 -11.55 25.73
C ASP A 186 26.97 -10.81 25.03
N LEU A 187 25.76 -10.99 25.56
CA LEU A 187 24.55 -10.31 25.09
C LEU A 187 24.59 -8.79 25.30
N MET A 188 25.32 -8.30 26.30
CA MET A 188 25.43 -6.87 26.59
C MET A 188 26.23 -6.16 25.50
N THR A 189 27.32 -6.77 25.02
CA THR A 189 28.06 -6.24 23.88
C THR A 189 27.20 -6.20 22.62
N PHE A 190 26.38 -7.21 22.37
CA PHE A 190 25.45 -7.17 21.25
C PHE A 190 24.39 -6.07 21.41
N GLN A 191 23.81 -5.89 22.60
CA GLN A 191 22.88 -4.79 22.87
C GLN A 191 23.50 -3.42 22.58
N ARG A 192 24.72 -3.17 23.06
CA ARG A 192 25.47 -1.94 22.75
C ARG A 192 25.69 -1.78 21.26
N PHE A 193 25.98 -2.86 20.54
CA PHE A 193 26.12 -2.83 19.09
C PHE A 193 24.83 -2.45 18.37
N VAL A 194 23.67 -2.96 18.79
CA VAL A 194 22.38 -2.56 18.21
C VAL A 194 22.10 -1.07 18.48
N GLY A 195 22.38 -0.56 19.68
CA GLY A 195 22.28 0.87 19.99
C GLY A 195 23.24 1.72 19.15
N SER A 196 24.48 1.24 18.95
CA SER A 196 25.48 1.88 18.09
C SER A 196 25.09 1.91 16.61
N CYS A 197 24.26 0.95 16.16
CA CYS A 197 23.62 1.00 14.86
C CYS A 197 22.53 2.07 14.79
N ALA A 198 21.71 2.21 15.85
CA ALA A 198 20.61 3.18 15.89
C ALA A 198 21.11 4.62 15.78
N SER A 199 22.23 4.95 16.44
CA SER A 199 22.88 6.26 16.33
C SER A 199 23.42 6.58 14.94
N ARG A 200 23.51 5.58 14.06
CA ARG A 200 24.01 5.68 12.67
C ARG A 200 22.95 5.41 11.61
N THR A 201 21.67 5.37 11.99
CA THR A 201 20.59 5.19 11.01
C THR A 201 20.61 6.33 9.96
N GLY A 202 20.45 5.97 8.69
CA GLY A 202 20.56 6.86 7.54
C GLY A 202 21.97 7.32 7.17
N GLN A 203 23.01 6.77 7.79
CA GLN A 203 24.41 7.08 7.48
C GLN A 203 25.08 5.96 6.67
N LEU A 204 26.21 6.28 6.04
CA LEU A 204 27.04 5.29 5.34
C LEU A 204 27.55 4.26 6.34
N LEU A 205 27.38 2.97 6.00
CA LEU A 205 27.76 1.87 6.87
C LEU A 205 29.29 1.76 6.96
N ASN A 206 29.82 1.96 8.16
CA ASN A 206 31.23 1.82 8.48
C ASN A 206 31.44 0.71 9.52
N TYR A 207 31.82 -0.48 9.06
CA TYR A 207 32.03 -1.63 9.94
C TYR A 207 33.19 -1.44 10.92
N SER A 208 34.26 -0.73 10.58
CA SER A 208 35.40 -0.55 11.49
C SER A 208 35.03 0.37 12.66
N SER A 209 34.28 1.44 12.39
CA SER A 209 33.76 2.33 13.44
C SER A 209 32.80 1.59 14.38
N LEU A 210 31.83 0.85 13.85
CA LEU A 210 30.91 0.04 14.67
C LEU A 210 31.64 -1.00 15.52
N ALA A 211 32.66 -1.63 14.94
CA ALA A 211 33.45 -2.64 15.62
C ALA A 211 34.26 -2.04 16.79
N SER A 212 34.91 -0.89 16.55
CA SER A 212 35.70 -0.18 17.55
C SER A 212 34.84 0.29 18.73
N ASP A 213 33.66 0.85 18.48
CA ASP A 213 32.75 1.32 19.54
C ASP A 213 32.32 0.21 20.51
N CYS A 214 32.29 -1.03 20.02
CA CYS A 214 31.80 -2.19 20.77
C CYS A 214 32.91 -3.12 21.26
N GLY A 215 34.18 -2.81 20.95
CA GLY A 215 35.32 -3.68 21.30
C GLY A 215 35.31 -5.03 20.58
N ILE A 216 34.76 -5.11 19.36
CA ILE A 216 34.69 -6.32 18.54
C ILE A 216 35.52 -6.18 17.27
N THR A 217 35.69 -7.27 16.52
CA THR A 217 36.38 -7.24 15.23
C THR A 217 35.43 -6.83 14.09
N GLN A 218 35.98 -6.27 13.01
CA GLN A 218 35.20 -5.89 11.82
C GLN A 218 34.43 -7.07 11.19
N PRO A 219 35.00 -8.29 11.06
CA PRO A 219 34.24 -9.46 10.61
C PRO A 219 33.05 -9.79 11.53
N THR A 220 33.21 -9.66 12.86
CA THR A 220 32.11 -9.85 13.81
C THR A 220 31.02 -8.81 13.62
N ALA A 221 31.38 -7.53 13.48
CA ALA A 221 30.42 -6.46 13.19
C ALA A 221 29.64 -6.73 11.88
N LYS A 222 30.32 -7.18 10.83
CA LYS A 222 29.65 -7.56 9.57
C LYS A 222 28.66 -8.70 9.78
N ARG A 223 29.07 -9.78 10.46
CA ARG A 223 28.20 -10.93 10.78
C ARG A 223 26.99 -10.49 11.61
N TRP A 224 27.17 -9.58 12.56
CA TRP A 224 26.07 -9.06 13.38
C TRP A 224 25.10 -8.19 12.59
N ILE A 225 25.57 -7.34 11.67
CA ILE A 225 24.70 -6.62 10.73
C ILE A 225 23.90 -7.60 9.86
N ASP A 226 24.54 -8.65 9.32
CA ASP A 226 23.85 -9.64 8.48
C ASP A 226 22.72 -10.35 9.26
N VAL A 227 22.90 -10.62 10.55
CA VAL A 227 21.85 -11.17 11.43
C VAL A 227 20.75 -10.17 11.71
N LEU A 228 21.08 -8.91 12.02
CA LEU A 228 20.08 -7.87 12.22
C LEU A 228 19.26 -7.61 10.96
N GLU A 229 19.86 -7.72 9.77
CA GLU A 229 19.15 -7.55 8.50
C GLU A 229 18.22 -8.72 8.20
N THR A 230 18.71 -9.95 8.34
CA THR A 230 17.88 -11.16 8.17
C THR A 230 16.69 -11.18 9.14
N SER A 231 16.86 -10.57 10.33
CA SER A 231 15.82 -10.49 11.36
C SER A 231 14.90 -9.27 11.23
N PHE A 232 15.04 -8.47 10.16
CA PHE A 232 14.27 -7.24 9.93
C PHE A 232 14.37 -6.20 11.06
N ILE A 233 15.54 -6.09 11.69
CA ILE A 233 15.84 -4.99 12.63
C ILE A 233 16.40 -3.80 11.85
N VAL A 234 17.34 -4.07 10.94
CA VAL A 234 17.95 -3.08 10.05
C VAL A 234 17.88 -3.52 8.60
N PHE A 235 18.16 -2.63 7.66
CA PHE A 235 18.36 -2.96 6.26
C PHE A 235 19.41 -2.04 5.64
N ARG A 236 20.07 -2.52 4.59
CA ARG A 236 21.11 -1.79 3.86
C ARG A 236 20.53 -1.23 2.56
N LEU A 237 20.51 0.10 2.44
CA LEU A 237 20.14 0.76 1.18
C LEU A 237 21.39 0.92 0.30
N PRO A 238 21.47 0.25 -0.88
CA PRO A 238 22.61 0.36 -1.75
C PRO A 238 22.75 1.77 -2.36
N ALA A 239 23.99 2.13 -2.69
CA ALA A 239 24.26 3.36 -3.42
C ALA A 239 23.82 3.22 -4.89
N PHE A 240 23.26 4.28 -5.43
CA PHE A 240 22.89 4.39 -6.84
C PHE A 240 24.14 4.27 -7.72
N GLN A 241 24.05 3.47 -8.77
CA GLN A 241 25.14 3.30 -9.74
C GLN A 241 24.77 4.03 -11.02
N ASP A 242 25.48 5.13 -11.31
CA ASP A 242 25.35 5.83 -12.58
C ASP A 242 26.54 5.54 -13.48
N ASN A 243 26.28 5.20 -14.74
CA ASN A 243 27.34 4.86 -15.68
C ASN A 243 28.15 6.13 -16.03
N ILE A 244 29.44 6.09 -15.69
CA ILE A 244 30.56 6.77 -16.36
C ILE A 244 30.90 8.21 -15.93
N ARG A 245 30.00 9.06 -15.42
CA ARG A 245 30.35 10.48 -15.13
C ARG A 245 30.61 10.87 -13.68
N ASN A 246 30.00 10.21 -12.70
CA ASN A 246 30.13 10.61 -11.29
C ASN A 246 30.95 9.58 -10.50
N ARG A 247 32.00 10.04 -9.82
CA ARG A 247 32.68 9.23 -8.81
C ARG A 247 31.78 9.14 -7.57
N LEU A 248 30.79 8.25 -7.61
CA LEU A 248 29.82 8.07 -6.52
C LEU A 248 30.41 7.30 -5.34
N VAL A 249 29.85 7.52 -4.16
CA VAL A 249 30.10 6.66 -2.99
C VAL A 249 29.49 5.29 -3.26
N LYS A 250 30.22 4.21 -2.96
CA LYS A 250 29.78 2.83 -3.23
C LYS A 250 29.23 2.08 -2.02
N GLY A 251 29.55 2.53 -0.80
CA GLY A 251 29.10 1.87 0.42
C GLY A 251 27.60 2.06 0.66
N PRO A 252 26.88 1.05 1.17
CA PRO A 252 25.46 1.19 1.48
C PRO A 252 25.24 2.11 2.69
N LYS A 253 24.01 2.62 2.82
CA LYS A 253 23.54 3.24 4.07
C LYS A 253 22.84 2.22 4.94
N LEU A 254 22.99 2.34 6.26
CA LEU A 254 22.28 1.51 7.24
C LEU A 254 20.99 2.23 7.68
N TYR A 255 19.87 1.53 7.69
CA TYR A 255 18.59 2.05 8.18
C TYR A 255 17.93 1.05 9.13
N PHE A 256 17.15 1.54 10.09
CA PHE A 256 16.25 0.69 10.87
C PHE A 256 14.96 0.41 10.11
N CYS A 257 14.43 -0.81 10.24
CA CYS A 257 13.17 -1.20 9.62
C CYS A 257 11.96 -0.49 10.26
N ASP A 258 12.09 -0.10 11.53
CA ASP A 258 11.07 0.57 12.32
C ASP A 258 11.67 1.70 13.14
N THR A 259 11.08 2.90 13.07
CA THR A 259 11.60 4.07 13.78
C THR A 259 11.22 4.11 15.25
N GLY A 260 10.15 3.43 15.68
CA GLY A 260 9.84 3.32 17.10
C GLY A 260 10.94 2.55 17.81
N LEU A 261 11.39 1.43 17.22
CA LEU A 261 12.54 0.68 17.74
C LEU A 261 13.82 1.52 17.78
N ALA A 262 14.08 2.31 16.74
CA ALA A 262 15.21 3.24 16.73
C ALA A 262 15.10 4.31 17.83
N CYS A 263 13.90 4.85 18.07
CA CYS A 263 13.66 5.83 19.15
C CYS A 263 13.99 5.23 20.53
N TRP A 264 13.48 4.02 20.81
CA TRP A 264 13.80 3.30 22.06
C TRP A 264 15.31 3.12 22.25
N LEU A 265 16.03 2.68 21.21
CA LEU A 265 17.49 2.47 21.26
C LEU A 265 18.30 3.76 21.39
N LEU A 266 17.69 4.90 21.07
CA LEU A 266 18.26 6.25 21.21
C LEU A 266 17.84 6.93 22.52
N ASP A 267 17.23 6.19 23.45
CA ASP A 267 16.78 6.70 24.75
C ASP A 267 15.68 7.78 24.63
N ILE A 268 14.86 7.69 23.56
CA ILE A 268 13.68 8.53 23.35
C ILE A 268 12.47 7.76 23.87
N HIS A 269 11.91 8.22 24.99
CA HIS A 269 10.82 7.58 25.73
C HIS A 269 9.47 8.26 25.54
N GLU A 270 9.42 9.43 24.92
CA GLU A 270 8.17 10.12 24.58
C GLU A 270 8.25 10.89 23.25
N PRO A 271 7.13 11.11 22.54
CA PRO A 271 7.13 11.82 21.25
C PRO A 271 7.70 13.24 21.32
N GLY A 272 7.52 13.95 22.44
CA GLY A 272 7.97 15.33 22.59
C GLY A 272 9.48 15.51 22.46
N GLN A 273 10.26 14.51 22.91
CA GLN A 273 11.72 14.52 22.88
C GLN A 273 12.29 14.57 21.44
N LEU A 274 11.56 14.05 20.44
CA LEU A 274 11.99 14.11 19.04
C LEU A 274 12.20 15.53 18.53
N ARG A 275 11.51 16.53 19.10
CA ARG A 275 11.54 17.90 18.58
C ARG A 275 12.91 18.55 18.65
N SER A 276 13.66 18.26 19.71
CA SER A 276 15.01 18.78 19.97
C SER A 276 16.10 17.72 19.79
N HIS A 277 15.73 16.45 19.54
CA HIS A 277 16.70 15.37 19.43
C HIS A 277 17.66 15.57 18.24
N PRO A 278 18.99 15.48 18.41
CA PRO A 278 19.97 15.72 17.35
C PRO A 278 19.79 14.82 16.12
N LEU A 279 19.25 13.61 16.32
CA LEU A 279 19.02 12.64 15.25
C LEU A 279 17.61 12.69 14.65
N ARG A 280 16.77 13.69 14.98
CA ARG A 280 15.40 13.80 14.45
C ARG A 280 15.34 13.66 12.93
N ASP A 281 16.23 14.34 12.22
CA ASP A 281 16.31 14.30 10.76
C ASP A 281 16.68 12.91 10.24
N ALA A 282 17.61 12.23 10.92
CA ALA A 282 18.01 10.86 10.57
C ALA A 282 16.88 9.86 10.82
N ILE A 283 16.14 10.01 11.92
CA ILE A 283 14.96 9.20 12.25
C ILE A 283 13.87 9.43 11.20
N PHE A 284 13.57 10.68 10.84
CA PHE A 284 12.57 10.98 9.81
C PHE A 284 12.95 10.44 8.43
N ARG A 285 14.21 10.59 8.01
CA ARG A 285 14.72 9.95 6.79
C ARG A 285 14.54 8.43 6.85
N THR A 286 14.90 7.82 7.97
CA THR A 286 14.72 6.38 8.19
C THR A 286 13.27 5.96 8.02
N TRP A 287 12.33 6.72 8.59
CA TRP A 287 10.90 6.48 8.42
C TRP A 287 10.49 6.54 6.95
N VAL A 288 10.83 7.61 6.23
CA VAL A 288 10.47 7.77 4.81
C VAL A 288 11.06 6.65 3.94
N VAL A 289 12.31 6.27 4.16
CA VAL A 289 12.97 5.17 3.42
C VAL A 289 12.31 3.83 3.75
N SER A 290 12.03 3.57 5.03
CA SER A 290 11.32 2.36 5.45
C SER A 290 9.90 2.30 4.89
N GLU A 291 9.19 3.42 4.79
CA GLU A 291 7.87 3.50 4.14
C GLU A 291 7.97 3.13 2.66
N ALA A 292 8.99 3.62 1.95
CA ALA A 292 9.19 3.27 0.55
C ALA A 292 9.42 1.77 0.36
N TRP A 293 10.25 1.16 1.21
CA TRP A 293 10.46 -0.29 1.20
C TRP A 293 9.19 -1.06 1.54
N LYS A 294 8.51 -0.75 2.65
CA LYS A 294 7.27 -1.43 3.05
C LYS A 294 6.19 -1.39 1.99
N ASN A 295 5.97 -0.22 1.39
CA ASN A 295 4.97 -0.07 0.33
C ASN A 295 5.33 -0.88 -0.92
N ARG A 296 6.61 -1.00 -1.28
CA ARG A 296 7.07 -1.82 -2.41
C ARG A 296 7.02 -3.32 -2.11
N THR A 297 7.35 -3.72 -0.89
CA THR A 297 7.19 -5.09 -0.42
C THR A 297 5.74 -5.55 -0.52
N ASN A 298 4.78 -4.70 -0.13
CA ASN A 298 3.34 -4.99 -0.28
C ASN A 298 2.89 -5.21 -1.73
N LEU A 299 3.72 -4.83 -2.72
CA LEU A 299 3.49 -5.02 -4.15
C LEU A 299 4.31 -6.18 -4.74
N GLY A 300 5.06 -6.92 -3.92
CA GLY A 300 5.94 -8.00 -4.37
C GLY A 300 7.25 -7.52 -4.99
N LEU A 301 7.61 -6.25 -4.79
CA LEU A 301 8.83 -5.66 -5.38
C LEU A 301 10.02 -5.63 -4.40
N GLY A 302 9.79 -5.89 -3.11
CA GLY A 302 10.83 -5.82 -2.08
C GLY A 302 11.61 -4.49 -2.11
N GLN A 303 12.94 -4.58 -1.95
CA GLN A 303 13.85 -3.43 -2.05
C GLN A 303 14.29 -3.14 -3.50
N HIS A 304 13.85 -3.90 -4.50
CA HIS A 304 14.31 -3.73 -5.87
C HIS A 304 14.04 -2.30 -6.36
N GLY A 305 15.05 -1.68 -6.97
CA GLY A 305 14.98 -0.31 -7.46
C GLY A 305 15.04 0.78 -6.38
N LEU A 306 15.29 0.45 -5.11
CA LEU A 306 15.57 1.45 -4.07
C LEU A 306 17.08 1.61 -3.89
N THR A 307 17.58 2.81 -4.12
CA THR A 307 18.98 3.19 -3.89
C THR A 307 19.05 4.61 -3.32
N PHE A 308 20.22 5.09 -2.88
CA PHE A 308 20.44 6.51 -2.58
C PHE A 308 21.51 7.11 -3.49
N TYR A 309 21.44 8.41 -3.79
CA TYR A 309 22.50 9.09 -4.53
C TYR A 309 23.40 9.84 -3.55
N ARG A 310 24.73 9.70 -3.68
CA ARG A 310 25.69 10.58 -3.01
C ARG A 310 26.96 10.76 -3.84
N ASP A 311 27.33 12.00 -4.12
CA ASP A 311 28.61 12.32 -4.74
C ASP A 311 29.74 12.56 -3.71
N ARG A 312 30.99 12.69 -4.18
CA ARG A 312 32.15 12.97 -3.30
C ARG A 312 32.11 14.33 -2.61
N ASN A 313 31.30 15.27 -3.12
CA ASN A 313 31.13 16.60 -2.55
C ASN A 313 30.04 16.61 -1.47
N GLY A 314 29.40 15.46 -1.20
CA GLY A 314 28.36 15.32 -0.19
C GLY A 314 26.97 15.74 -0.65
N VAL A 315 26.76 16.01 -1.95
CA VAL A 315 25.42 16.24 -2.50
C VAL A 315 24.69 14.91 -2.52
N GLU A 316 23.50 14.87 -1.91
CA GLU A 316 22.82 13.62 -1.59
C GLU A 316 21.31 13.71 -1.89
N ALA A 317 20.76 12.65 -2.47
CA ALA A 317 19.33 12.40 -2.45
C ALA A 317 19.09 11.13 -1.65
N ASP A 318 18.14 11.17 -0.71
CA ASP A 318 17.87 10.08 0.23
C ASP A 318 17.41 8.81 -0.49
N LEU A 319 16.64 8.97 -1.58
CA LEU A 319 16.16 7.89 -2.41
C LEU A 319 16.22 8.23 -3.90
N VAL A 320 16.71 7.27 -4.68
CA VAL A 320 16.49 7.13 -6.11
C VAL A 320 15.66 5.86 -6.30
N ILE A 321 14.44 6.03 -6.78
CA ILE A 321 13.48 4.95 -6.97
C ILE A 321 13.42 4.64 -8.46
N GLU A 322 13.83 3.44 -8.85
CA GLU A 322 13.79 2.95 -10.22
C GLU A 322 12.61 1.99 -10.45
N ASN A 323 11.99 2.11 -11.62
CA ASN A 323 10.94 1.24 -12.10
C ASN A 323 10.99 1.14 -13.63
N ALA A 324 10.11 0.31 -14.22
CA ALA A 324 10.08 0.08 -15.67
C ALA A 324 9.84 1.35 -16.52
N ARG A 325 9.21 2.39 -15.94
CA ARG A 325 8.85 3.64 -16.62
C ARG A 325 9.84 4.78 -16.38
N GLY A 326 10.78 4.62 -15.44
CA GLY A 326 11.81 5.61 -15.18
C GLY A 326 12.29 5.65 -13.75
N ARG A 327 12.68 6.86 -13.33
CA ARG A 327 13.29 7.13 -12.03
C ARG A 327 12.52 8.23 -11.32
N THR A 328 12.48 8.17 -10.00
CA THR A 328 12.02 9.27 -9.13
C THR A 328 13.12 9.60 -8.13
N LEU A 329 13.40 10.89 -7.95
CA LEU A 329 14.29 11.38 -6.89
C LEU A 329 13.45 11.83 -5.71
N LEU A 330 13.83 11.36 -4.52
CA LEU A 330 13.14 11.66 -3.28
C LEU A 330 14.13 12.09 -2.21
N GLU A 331 13.77 13.13 -1.47
CA GLU A 331 14.49 13.65 -0.32
C GLU A 331 13.53 13.82 0.87
N ALA A 332 14.02 13.74 2.10
CA ALA A 332 13.21 13.90 3.30
C ALA A 332 13.71 15.06 4.18
N ARG A 333 12.76 15.87 4.68
CA ARG A 333 13.01 17.06 5.52
C ARG A 333 12.02 17.16 6.68
N THR A 334 12.50 17.33 7.91
CA THR A 334 11.61 17.48 9.08
C THR A 334 10.94 18.85 9.19
N ALA A 335 11.46 19.85 8.47
CA ALA A 335 10.95 21.20 8.47
C ALA A 335 9.44 21.23 8.15
N ARG A 336 8.68 22.02 8.92
CA ARG A 336 7.22 22.14 8.78
C ARG A 336 6.79 23.24 7.81
N ALA A 337 7.53 24.34 7.78
CA ALA A 337 7.22 25.47 6.89
C ALA A 337 7.71 25.16 5.47
N PRO A 338 6.83 25.18 4.45
CA PRO A 338 7.23 24.87 3.08
C PRO A 338 8.17 25.95 2.53
N SER A 339 9.22 25.53 1.82
CA SER A 339 10.12 26.45 1.12
C SER A 339 10.66 25.79 -0.15
N SER A 340 10.75 26.57 -1.23
CA SER A 340 11.37 26.11 -2.49
C SER A 340 12.84 25.75 -2.32
N ASP A 341 13.51 26.22 -1.26
CA ASP A 341 14.89 25.88 -0.96
C ASP A 341 15.07 24.41 -0.57
N MET A 342 14.02 23.75 -0.07
CA MET A 342 14.06 22.31 0.23
C MET A 342 14.32 21.48 -1.02
N LEU A 343 13.95 21.99 -2.20
CA LEU A 343 14.16 21.32 -3.49
C LEU A 343 15.59 21.50 -4.04
N ARG A 344 16.42 22.34 -3.42
CA ARG A 344 17.74 22.72 -3.97
C ARG A 344 18.66 21.52 -4.16
N THR A 345 18.74 20.64 -3.17
CA THR A 345 19.64 19.47 -3.20
C THR A 345 19.16 18.45 -4.23
N VAL A 346 17.90 18.03 -4.18
CA VAL A 346 17.35 17.09 -5.15
C VAL A 346 17.39 17.61 -6.60
N ARG A 347 17.26 18.93 -6.83
CA ARG A 347 17.48 19.56 -8.15
C ARG A 347 18.93 19.44 -8.62
N ARG A 348 19.89 19.68 -7.72
CA ARG A 348 21.31 19.52 -8.03
C ARG A 348 21.63 18.07 -8.39
N VAL A 349 21.10 17.12 -7.63
CA VAL A 349 21.24 15.68 -7.94
C VAL A 349 20.66 15.38 -9.31
N ARG A 350 19.45 15.86 -9.64
CA ARG A 350 18.83 15.68 -10.97
C ARG A 350 19.76 16.14 -12.10
N GLY A 351 20.43 17.27 -11.94
CA GLY A 351 21.39 17.80 -12.92
C GLY A 351 22.70 16.99 -13.02
N HIS A 352 23.04 16.21 -12.00
CA HIS A 352 24.22 15.35 -12.01
C HIS A 352 23.98 13.98 -12.67
N LEU A 353 22.73 13.54 -12.80
CA LEU A 353 22.41 12.22 -13.36
C LEU A 353 22.63 12.18 -14.87
N SER A 354 23.22 11.09 -15.37
CA SER A 354 23.40 10.85 -16.81
C SER A 354 22.06 10.75 -17.55
N ARG A 355 21.07 10.16 -16.89
CA ARG A 355 19.68 10.04 -17.33
C ARG A 355 18.78 10.60 -16.22
N PRO A 356 18.43 11.90 -16.27
CA PRO A 356 17.57 12.50 -15.27
C PRO A 356 16.16 11.88 -15.30
N PRO A 357 15.47 11.83 -14.16
CA PRO A 357 14.07 11.41 -14.10
C PRO A 357 13.19 12.30 -15.00
N ALA A 358 12.20 11.69 -15.66
CA ALA A 358 11.20 12.40 -16.46
C ALA A 358 10.18 13.14 -15.57
N GLY A 359 9.92 12.64 -14.37
CA GLY A 359 9.06 13.27 -13.37
C GLY A 359 9.77 14.33 -12.53
N ASP A 360 8.97 15.16 -11.86
CA ASP A 360 9.45 16.17 -10.91
C ASP A 360 10.10 15.52 -9.68
N PRO A 361 11.24 16.03 -9.18
CA PRO A 361 11.81 15.57 -7.93
C PRO A 361 10.88 15.88 -6.76
N VAL A 362 10.93 15.04 -5.74
CA VAL A 362 10.00 15.09 -4.60
C VAL A 362 10.77 15.29 -3.31
N VAL A 363 10.24 16.12 -2.43
CA VAL A 363 10.66 16.12 -1.03
C VAL A 363 9.47 15.75 -0.17
N VAL A 364 9.62 14.73 0.67
CA VAL A 364 8.68 14.44 1.75
C VAL A 364 9.05 15.30 2.94
N TYR A 365 8.14 16.15 3.42
CA TYR A 365 8.43 17.11 4.48
C TYR A 365 7.47 17.04 5.67
N GLY A 366 7.89 17.62 6.80
CA GLY A 366 7.16 17.55 8.08
C GLY A 366 5.91 18.43 8.19
N GLY A 367 5.52 19.13 7.12
CA GLY A 367 4.29 19.92 7.07
C GLY A 367 3.05 19.09 6.71
N ASP A 368 1.92 19.78 6.55
CA ASP A 368 0.60 19.17 6.33
C ASP A 368 0.01 19.42 4.93
N GLU A 369 0.59 20.35 4.17
CA GLU A 369 0.07 20.77 2.87
C GLU A 369 0.97 20.30 1.72
N ARG A 370 0.39 20.19 0.53
CA ARG A 370 1.14 19.90 -0.70
C ARG A 370 1.51 21.20 -1.37
N HIS A 371 2.76 21.31 -1.82
CA HIS A 371 3.22 22.48 -2.57
C HIS A 371 3.94 22.05 -3.84
N ARG A 372 3.64 22.74 -4.94
CA ARG A 372 4.23 22.46 -6.25
C ARG A 372 4.90 23.71 -6.81
N TRP A 373 6.13 23.53 -7.28
CA TRP A 373 6.87 24.52 -8.05
C TRP A 373 7.15 23.96 -9.45
N ALA A 374 7.66 24.80 -10.35
CA ALA A 374 7.97 24.41 -11.73
C ALA A 374 9.00 23.26 -11.83
N ASP A 375 9.83 23.07 -10.81
CA ASP A 375 10.99 22.16 -10.85
C ASP A 375 11.05 21.23 -9.62
N GLY A 376 9.91 20.95 -9.01
CA GLY A 376 9.80 19.99 -7.92
C GLY A 376 8.54 20.13 -7.08
N GLU A 377 8.35 19.19 -6.16
CA GLU A 377 7.15 19.09 -5.34
C GLU A 377 7.47 18.74 -3.89
N LEU A 378 6.82 19.43 -2.95
CA LEU A 378 6.80 19.06 -1.54
C LEU A 378 5.52 18.27 -1.24
N LEU A 379 5.70 17.08 -0.67
CA LEU A 379 4.62 16.23 -0.17
C LEU A 379 4.67 16.18 1.36
N PRO A 380 3.54 16.42 2.06
CA PRO A 380 3.52 16.26 3.50
C PRO A 380 3.80 14.79 3.86
N TRP A 381 4.38 14.56 5.03
CA TRP A 381 4.83 13.23 5.48
C TRP A 381 3.73 12.16 5.41
N ARG A 382 2.46 12.55 5.61
CA ARG A 382 1.29 11.67 5.48
C ARG A 382 1.11 11.09 4.07
N MET A 383 1.73 11.71 3.07
CA MET A 383 1.75 11.29 1.67
C MET A 383 3.06 10.57 1.28
N ALA A 384 3.87 10.10 2.24
CA ALA A 384 5.11 9.37 1.94
C ALA A 384 4.90 8.15 1.03
N ARG A 385 3.80 7.41 1.20
CA ARG A 385 3.40 6.34 0.28
C ARG A 385 3.30 6.84 -1.15
N ALA A 386 2.66 7.99 -1.36
CA ALA A 386 2.50 8.57 -2.68
C ALA A 386 3.83 8.96 -3.32
N ALA A 387 4.79 9.43 -2.52
CA ALA A 387 6.15 9.73 -2.96
C ALA A 387 6.90 8.46 -3.42
N SER A 388 6.69 7.34 -2.72
CA SER A 388 7.38 6.07 -3.01
C SER A 388 6.84 5.27 -4.20
N LEU A 389 5.59 5.54 -4.61
CA LEU A 389 4.85 4.72 -5.57
C LEU A 389 4.58 5.42 -6.92
N ARG A 390 5.27 6.53 -7.20
CA ARG A 390 5.08 7.48 -8.32
C ARG A 390 5.09 6.96 -9.77
N ASP A 391 5.01 5.65 -10.05
CA ASP A 391 4.92 5.11 -11.42
C ASP A 391 4.22 3.74 -11.58
N ALA A 392 3.27 3.33 -10.73
CA ALA A 392 2.45 2.15 -11.09
C ALA A 392 0.95 2.34 -11.06
N ALA A 393 0.30 1.45 -11.82
CA ALA A 393 -1.13 1.38 -12.05
C ALA A 393 -1.91 1.31 -10.73
N GLY A 394 -3.10 1.93 -10.73
CA GLY A 394 -4.08 1.76 -9.68
C GLY A 394 -4.94 0.54 -9.96
N VAL A 395 -5.29 -0.20 -8.92
CA VAL A 395 -6.20 -1.34 -8.91
C VAL A 395 -7.36 -0.97 -8.00
N VAL A 396 -8.58 -1.12 -8.50
CA VAL A 396 -9.80 -0.95 -7.70
C VAL A 396 -10.38 -2.34 -7.48
N HIS A 397 -10.41 -2.79 -6.23
CA HIS A 397 -11.12 -4.00 -5.85
C HIS A 397 -12.55 -3.63 -5.49
N VAL A 398 -13.51 -4.19 -6.20
CA VAL A 398 -14.93 -3.99 -5.91
C VAL A 398 -15.48 -5.26 -5.30
N LEU A 399 -15.89 -5.15 -4.04
CA LEU A 399 -16.39 -6.27 -3.24
C LEU A 399 -17.84 -6.00 -2.79
N SER A 400 -18.56 -7.02 -2.34
CA SER A 400 -19.77 -6.88 -1.53
C SER A 400 -19.70 -7.86 -0.36
N GLY A 401 -19.63 -7.34 0.87
CA GLY A 401 -19.49 -8.18 2.06
C GLY A 401 -18.26 -9.10 1.97
N GLY A 402 -17.17 -8.58 1.42
CA GLY A 402 -15.91 -9.33 1.21
C GLY A 402 -15.86 -10.24 -0.02
N ARG A 403 -16.94 -10.41 -0.79
CA ARG A 403 -16.96 -11.21 -2.03
C ARG A 403 -16.72 -10.35 -3.27
N PRO A 404 -15.91 -10.79 -4.26
CA PRO A 404 -15.71 -10.07 -5.51
C PRO A 404 -16.99 -9.77 -6.30
N ILE A 405 -17.06 -8.60 -6.92
CA ILE A 405 -18.10 -8.24 -7.90
C ILE A 405 -17.47 -8.13 -9.29
N ALA A 406 -17.82 -9.04 -10.19
CA ALA A 406 -17.39 -8.98 -11.59
C ALA A 406 -18.21 -7.99 -12.42
N ALA A 407 -17.61 -7.47 -13.49
CA ALA A 407 -18.21 -6.54 -14.44
C ALA A 407 -18.79 -5.24 -13.82
N ALA A 408 -18.31 -4.82 -12.66
CA ALA A 408 -18.58 -3.51 -12.09
C ALA A 408 -17.85 -2.43 -12.91
N ASP A 409 -18.55 -1.36 -13.24
CA ASP A 409 -17.99 -0.20 -13.93
C ASP A 409 -17.26 0.69 -12.92
N VAL A 410 -16.00 1.03 -13.22
CA VAL A 410 -15.18 1.96 -12.44
C VAL A 410 -14.80 3.11 -13.34
N LEU A 411 -15.04 4.35 -12.91
CA LEU A 411 -14.65 5.56 -13.63
C LEU A 411 -13.86 6.50 -12.72
N VAL A 412 -12.68 6.86 -13.18
CA VAL A 412 -11.85 7.91 -12.58
C VAL A 412 -12.25 9.26 -13.14
N VAL A 413 -12.63 10.18 -12.26
CA VAL A 413 -13.00 11.56 -12.59
C VAL A 413 -12.05 12.53 -11.89
N SER A 414 -11.42 13.41 -12.67
CA SER A 414 -10.60 14.52 -12.16
C SER A 414 -11.28 15.84 -12.48
N PRO A 415 -11.85 16.57 -11.49
CA PRO A 415 -12.59 17.79 -11.77
C PRO A 415 -11.71 18.95 -12.30
N ASN A 416 -10.39 18.93 -12.10
CA ASN A 416 -9.54 20.13 -12.25
C ASN A 416 -8.23 19.93 -13.04
N HIS A 417 -8.02 18.80 -13.75
CA HIS A 417 -6.75 18.58 -14.46
C HIS A 417 -6.93 18.47 -15.98
N PRO A 418 -6.40 19.42 -16.78
CA PRO A 418 -6.61 19.44 -18.24
C PRO A 418 -6.02 18.22 -18.96
N ASN A 419 -5.05 17.54 -18.35
CA ASN A 419 -4.34 16.40 -18.94
C ASN A 419 -4.77 15.02 -18.41
N VAL A 420 -5.70 14.95 -17.45
CA VAL A 420 -6.25 13.66 -16.98
C VAL A 420 -7.54 13.38 -17.75
N ARG A 421 -7.43 12.59 -18.83
CA ARG A 421 -8.63 12.02 -19.48
C ARG A 421 -9.22 10.92 -18.62
N TRP A 422 -10.48 10.66 -18.87
CA TRP A 422 -11.30 9.79 -18.04
C TRP A 422 -10.88 8.37 -18.28
N LYS A 423 -10.64 7.65 -17.20
CA LYS A 423 -10.17 6.28 -17.28
C LYS A 423 -11.23 5.40 -16.67
N SER A 424 -11.86 4.64 -17.55
CA SER A 424 -12.84 3.63 -17.18
C SER A 424 -12.21 2.25 -17.25
N ALA A 425 -12.54 1.41 -16.29
CA ALA A 425 -12.23 -0.01 -16.32
C ALA A 425 -13.46 -0.78 -15.85
N ARG A 426 -13.50 -2.07 -16.17
CA ARG A 426 -14.47 -3.01 -15.61
C ARG A 426 -13.75 -4.02 -14.75
N THR A 427 -14.39 -4.45 -13.68
CA THR A 427 -13.82 -5.51 -12.85
C THR A 427 -13.86 -6.86 -13.57
N ASP A 428 -12.81 -7.65 -13.38
CA ASP A 428 -12.72 -9.04 -13.80
C ASP A 428 -13.50 -9.99 -12.86
N ALA A 429 -13.32 -11.31 -13.03
CA ALA A 429 -13.97 -12.32 -12.20
C ALA A 429 -13.55 -12.24 -10.71
N GLN A 430 -12.40 -11.65 -10.43
CA GLN A 430 -11.81 -11.45 -9.11
C GLN A 430 -12.22 -10.11 -8.50
N GLY A 431 -13.06 -9.33 -9.19
CA GLY A 431 -13.52 -8.03 -8.73
C GLY A 431 -12.47 -6.94 -8.88
N GLU A 432 -11.45 -7.15 -9.71
CA GLU A 432 -10.34 -6.23 -9.89
C GLU A 432 -10.50 -5.41 -11.17
N ALA A 433 -10.42 -4.09 -11.06
CA ALA A 433 -10.37 -3.18 -12.19
C ALA A 433 -9.01 -2.46 -12.21
N ILE A 434 -8.22 -2.71 -13.25
CA ILE A 434 -6.92 -2.06 -13.44
C ILE A 434 -7.11 -0.72 -14.13
N LEU A 435 -6.71 0.35 -13.46
CA LEU A 435 -6.72 1.72 -13.93
C LEU A 435 -5.31 2.13 -14.36
N GLU A 436 -5.06 2.05 -15.66
CA GLU A 436 -3.83 2.55 -16.25
C GLU A 436 -3.87 4.07 -16.35
N LEU A 437 -3.37 4.83 -15.38
CA LEU A 437 -3.40 6.29 -15.46
C LEU A 437 -2.27 6.84 -16.35
N GLU A 438 -2.61 7.53 -17.44
CA GLU A 438 -1.67 8.18 -18.37
C GLU A 438 -1.97 9.67 -18.49
N SER A 439 -0.93 10.49 -18.53
CA SER A 439 -0.99 11.92 -18.81
C SER A 439 -0.53 12.16 -20.26
N ARG A 440 -1.28 12.95 -21.05
CA ARG A 440 -0.77 13.47 -22.33
C ARG A 440 -0.15 14.86 -22.12
N GLY A 441 1.14 14.98 -22.44
CA GLY A 441 1.91 16.23 -22.41
C GLY A 441 3.42 15.92 -22.39
N PRO A 442 4.31 16.91 -22.60
CA PRO A 442 5.77 16.70 -22.57
C PRO A 442 6.31 16.23 -21.21
N SER A 443 5.46 16.16 -20.17
CA SER A 443 5.71 15.49 -18.90
C SER A 443 4.82 14.24 -18.79
N PRO A 444 5.38 13.02 -18.97
CA PRO A 444 4.61 11.80 -19.16
C PRO A 444 4.08 11.12 -17.88
N SER A 445 4.06 11.79 -16.72
CA SER A 445 3.48 11.23 -15.49
C SER A 445 2.17 11.93 -15.13
N LEU A 446 1.10 11.15 -14.92
CA LEU A 446 -0.01 11.64 -14.11
C LEU A 446 0.60 11.96 -12.73
N PRO A 447 0.33 13.12 -12.10
CA PRO A 447 0.74 13.30 -10.72
C PRO A 447 -0.04 12.27 -9.90
N LEU A 448 0.57 11.13 -9.54
CA LEU A 448 -0.10 10.08 -8.75
C LEU A 448 -0.47 10.54 -7.33
N ALA A 449 -0.07 11.77 -6.98
CA ALA A 449 -0.49 12.53 -5.81
C ALA A 449 -1.75 13.42 -6.05
N LEU A 450 -2.37 13.35 -7.23
CA LEU A 450 -3.63 14.03 -7.52
C LEU A 450 -4.77 13.24 -6.88
N ALA A 451 -5.49 13.85 -5.92
CA ALA A 451 -6.73 13.33 -5.39
C ALA A 451 -7.75 13.17 -6.53
N LEU A 452 -8.11 11.93 -6.85
CA LEU A 452 -9.08 11.58 -7.85
C LEU A 452 -10.40 11.19 -7.19
N THR A 453 -11.49 11.40 -7.93
CA THR A 453 -12.79 10.87 -7.55
C THR A 453 -13.02 9.58 -8.33
N LEU A 454 -13.38 8.50 -7.65
CA LEU A 454 -13.79 7.26 -8.28
C LEU A 454 -15.31 7.13 -8.19
N PHE A 455 -15.92 6.86 -9.33
CA PHE A 455 -17.27 6.35 -9.41
C PHE A 455 -17.19 4.85 -9.59
N VAL A 456 -17.92 4.10 -8.77
CA VAL A 456 -18.02 2.65 -8.87
C VAL A 456 -19.50 2.28 -8.92
N ALA A 457 -19.89 1.47 -9.90
CA ALA A 457 -21.28 1.11 -10.10
C ALA A 457 -21.40 -0.31 -10.64
N ALA A 458 -22.43 -1.03 -10.20
CA ALA A 458 -22.77 -2.35 -10.72
C ALA A 458 -24.29 -2.58 -10.70
N PRO A 459 -24.84 -3.36 -11.63
CA PRO A 459 -26.22 -3.84 -11.54
C PRO A 459 -26.46 -4.64 -10.26
N GLY A 460 -27.57 -4.39 -9.56
CA GLY A 460 -27.89 -5.07 -8.31
C GLY A 460 -27.18 -4.52 -7.06
N PHE A 461 -26.43 -3.42 -7.18
CA PHE A 461 -25.69 -2.79 -6.08
C PHE A 461 -25.88 -1.27 -6.03
N GLU A 462 -25.77 -0.68 -4.84
CA GLU A 462 -25.71 0.76 -4.67
C GLU A 462 -24.46 1.33 -5.34
N ALA A 463 -24.58 2.47 -6.02
CA ALA A 463 -23.46 3.13 -6.65
C ALA A 463 -22.63 3.86 -5.58
N ARG A 464 -21.30 3.72 -5.67
CA ARG A 464 -20.39 4.27 -4.66
C ARG A 464 -19.51 5.36 -5.25
N LEU A 465 -19.31 6.39 -4.44
CA LEU A 465 -18.45 7.53 -4.71
C LEU A 465 -17.29 7.48 -3.72
N GLU A 466 -16.07 7.27 -4.22
CA GLU A 466 -14.86 7.46 -3.41
C GLU A 466 -14.19 8.78 -3.77
N ARG A 467 -13.94 9.60 -2.74
CA ARG A 467 -13.30 10.90 -2.88
C ARG A 467 -11.85 10.79 -2.41
N GLU A 468 -11.02 11.67 -2.94
CA GLU A 468 -9.63 11.82 -2.51
C GLU A 468 -8.77 10.56 -2.70
N TRP A 469 -9.20 9.64 -3.56
CA TRP A 469 -8.38 8.48 -3.91
C TRP A 469 -7.11 8.96 -4.59
N LEU A 470 -5.97 8.59 -4.02
CA LEU A 470 -4.68 8.87 -4.64
C LEU A 470 -4.31 7.67 -5.50
N PRO A 471 -4.10 7.84 -6.81
CA PRO A 471 -3.56 6.78 -7.67
C PRO A 471 -2.34 6.06 -7.10
N ALA A 472 -1.51 6.79 -6.35
CA ALA A 472 -0.34 6.22 -5.70
C ALA A 472 -0.66 5.25 -4.55
N GLU A 473 -1.90 5.20 -4.04
CA GLU A 473 -2.34 4.15 -3.12
C GLU A 473 -2.38 2.78 -3.79
N ARG A 474 -2.43 2.76 -5.13
CA ARG A 474 -2.39 1.58 -6.03
C ARG A 474 -3.45 0.52 -5.82
N ILE A 475 -4.01 0.37 -4.63
CA ILE A 475 -5.10 -0.56 -4.32
C ILE A 475 -6.09 0.23 -3.49
N ILE A 476 -7.30 0.38 -4.00
CA ILE A 476 -8.45 0.83 -3.21
C ILE A 476 -9.48 -0.29 -3.23
N THR A 477 -10.02 -0.60 -2.06
CA THR A 477 -11.15 -1.53 -1.92
C THR A 477 -12.43 -0.75 -1.72
N VAL A 478 -13.40 -1.00 -2.59
CA VAL A 478 -14.72 -0.36 -2.60
C VAL A 478 -15.74 -1.45 -2.35
N ASP A 479 -16.39 -1.41 -1.19
CA ASP A 479 -17.44 -2.38 -0.84
C ASP A 479 -18.81 -1.83 -1.27
N LEU A 480 -19.51 -2.52 -2.16
CA LEU A 480 -20.85 -2.15 -2.59
C LEU A 480 -21.91 -2.89 -1.79
N VAL A 481 -22.94 -2.16 -1.39
CA VAL A 481 -24.11 -2.71 -0.72
C VAL A 481 -25.07 -3.26 -1.77
N ARG A 482 -25.64 -4.46 -1.55
CA ARG A 482 -26.65 -5.02 -2.46
C ARG A 482 -27.88 -4.12 -2.51
N LEU A 483 -28.37 -3.90 -3.72
CA LEU A 483 -29.59 -3.16 -4.01
C LEU A 483 -30.56 -4.02 -4.83
N PRO A 484 -31.44 -4.80 -4.17
CA PRO A 484 -32.42 -5.64 -4.86
C PRO A 484 -33.33 -4.83 -5.79
N GLY A 485 -33.52 -5.30 -7.03
CA GLY A 485 -34.38 -4.64 -8.00
C GLY A 485 -33.87 -3.29 -8.54
N GLY A 486 -32.60 -2.96 -8.28
CA GLY A 486 -31.96 -1.73 -8.76
C GLY A 486 -30.51 -1.93 -9.13
N GLY A 487 -29.76 -0.83 -9.18
CA GLY A 487 -28.33 -0.84 -9.40
C GLY A 487 -27.74 0.56 -9.57
N GLY A 488 -26.42 0.60 -9.72
CA GLY A 488 -25.68 1.79 -10.11
C GLY A 488 -25.39 1.83 -11.62
N THR A 489 -25.27 3.03 -12.18
CA THR A 489 -24.70 3.26 -13.50
C THR A 489 -23.89 4.56 -13.54
N ILE A 490 -22.87 4.59 -14.40
CA ILE A 490 -22.00 5.75 -14.59
C ILE A 490 -22.27 6.33 -15.96
N PHE A 491 -22.46 7.66 -16.04
CA PHE A 491 -22.55 8.39 -17.29
C PHE A 491 -21.26 9.17 -17.46
N PRO A 492 -20.24 8.65 -18.17
CA PRO A 492 -18.99 9.35 -18.31
C PRO A 492 -19.25 10.75 -18.87
N GLN A 493 -19.86 10.94 -20.04
CA GLN A 493 -20.03 12.28 -20.65
C GLN A 493 -21.36 12.95 -20.28
N GLY A 494 -21.91 12.56 -19.14
CA GLY A 494 -23.23 13.01 -18.71
C GLY A 494 -24.35 12.33 -19.50
N SER A 495 -24.04 11.62 -20.59
CA SER A 495 -24.99 10.81 -21.33
C SER A 495 -24.75 9.33 -21.11
N GLY A 496 -25.83 8.58 -20.88
CA GLY A 496 -25.81 7.13 -20.73
C GLY A 496 -27.19 6.50 -20.91
N THR A 497 -27.26 5.19 -20.72
CA THR A 497 -28.51 4.41 -20.68
C THR A 497 -28.77 3.92 -19.27
N ILE A 498 -30.04 3.73 -18.95
CA ILE A 498 -30.46 3.18 -17.65
C ILE A 498 -30.94 1.76 -17.91
N PRO A 499 -30.42 0.75 -17.20
CA PRO A 499 -30.82 -0.63 -17.39
C PRO A 499 -32.33 -0.84 -17.28
N GLY A 500 -32.93 -1.31 -18.37
CA GLY A 500 -34.38 -1.51 -18.52
C GLY A 500 -35.16 -0.29 -19.01
N LEU A 501 -34.49 0.75 -19.52
CA LEU A 501 -35.05 1.72 -20.46
C LEU A 501 -34.29 1.60 -21.78
N ALA A 502 -34.97 1.83 -22.90
CA ALA A 502 -34.38 1.81 -24.24
C ALA A 502 -33.73 3.16 -24.61
N GLY A 503 -34.29 4.27 -24.12
CA GLY A 503 -33.81 5.61 -24.39
C GLY A 503 -32.52 6.00 -23.66
N ARG A 504 -31.84 7.01 -24.20
CA ARG A 504 -30.67 7.65 -23.56
C ARG A 504 -31.09 8.84 -22.70
N VAL A 505 -30.41 8.99 -21.58
CA VAL A 505 -30.55 10.12 -20.67
C VAL A 505 -29.26 10.94 -20.71
N THR A 506 -29.39 12.25 -20.86
CA THR A 506 -28.28 13.20 -20.83
C THR A 506 -28.44 14.17 -19.67
N ILE A 507 -27.45 14.21 -18.80
CA ILE A 507 -27.36 15.00 -17.59
C ILE A 507 -26.20 15.98 -17.77
N ALA A 508 -26.51 17.27 -17.72
CA ALA A 508 -25.52 18.33 -17.86
C ALA A 508 -25.56 19.25 -16.63
N ARG A 509 -24.40 19.81 -16.24
CA ARG A 509 -24.35 20.82 -15.19
C ARG A 509 -25.07 22.10 -15.63
N ASP A 510 -25.71 22.77 -14.68
CA ASP A 510 -26.29 24.09 -14.97
C ASP A 510 -25.18 25.15 -15.02
N GLY A 511 -25.00 25.80 -16.18
CA GLY A 511 -23.88 26.72 -16.45
C GLY A 511 -23.84 28.02 -15.63
N ARG A 512 -24.67 28.17 -14.58
CA ARG A 512 -24.75 29.36 -13.73
C ARG A 512 -23.79 29.36 -12.54
N SER A 513 -23.11 28.24 -12.28
CA SER A 513 -22.15 28.12 -11.18
C SER A 513 -20.71 28.21 -11.69
N PRO A 514 -19.78 28.91 -11.00
CA PRO A 514 -18.38 28.95 -11.40
C PRO A 514 -17.81 27.53 -11.51
N PRO A 515 -16.92 27.24 -12.47
CA PRO A 515 -16.30 25.91 -12.62
C PRO A 515 -15.58 25.40 -11.36
N PHE A 516 -15.31 26.29 -10.40
CA PHE A 516 -14.38 26.14 -9.28
C PHE A 516 -15.07 25.91 -7.91
N VAL A 517 -16.40 25.86 -7.83
CA VAL A 517 -17.11 25.59 -6.56
C VAL A 517 -17.36 24.08 -6.42
N ALA A 518 -16.88 23.48 -5.33
CA ALA A 518 -16.88 22.03 -5.08
C ALA A 518 -18.27 21.42 -4.79
N THR A 519 -19.28 22.25 -4.56
CA THR A 519 -20.67 21.88 -4.31
C THR A 519 -21.54 22.33 -5.48
N LEU A 520 -21.79 21.42 -6.42
CA LEU A 520 -22.71 21.65 -7.52
C LEU A 520 -23.92 20.75 -7.32
N ASP A 521 -24.98 21.35 -6.78
CA ASP A 521 -26.23 20.70 -6.44
C ASP A 521 -27.27 20.81 -7.55
N HIS A 522 -26.95 21.33 -8.74
CA HIS A 522 -27.94 21.58 -9.81
C HIS A 522 -27.51 21.06 -11.19
N ALA A 523 -28.44 20.37 -11.86
CA ALA A 523 -28.26 19.75 -13.16
C ALA A 523 -29.48 19.93 -14.06
N ARG A 524 -29.29 19.70 -15.36
CA ARG A 524 -30.33 19.67 -16.38
C ARG A 524 -30.35 18.29 -17.02
N ILE A 525 -31.53 17.67 -17.06
CA ILE A 525 -31.75 16.40 -17.73
C ILE A 525 -32.45 16.64 -19.07
N ARG A 526 -31.94 15.96 -20.10
CA ARG A 526 -32.51 15.87 -21.45
C ARG A 526 -32.64 14.41 -21.84
N THR A 527 -33.75 14.08 -22.47
CA THR A 527 -34.10 12.72 -22.87
C THR A 527 -34.61 12.73 -24.30
N GLY A 528 -34.34 11.67 -25.08
CA GLY A 528 -34.93 11.57 -26.41
C GLY A 528 -36.43 11.28 -26.33
N ASN A 529 -36.73 10.05 -25.88
CA ASN A 529 -38.07 9.46 -25.87
C ASN A 529 -38.51 9.04 -24.45
N ILE A 530 -37.83 9.50 -23.41
CA ILE A 530 -38.13 9.16 -22.02
C ILE A 530 -38.82 10.36 -21.35
N ALA A 531 -39.99 10.17 -20.77
CA ALA A 531 -40.61 11.16 -19.89
C ALA A 531 -39.88 11.19 -18.54
N VAL A 532 -39.64 12.38 -17.99
CA VAL A 532 -39.04 12.63 -16.68
C VAL A 532 -40.12 13.27 -15.80
N ASN A 533 -40.56 12.59 -14.75
CA ASN A 533 -41.67 13.01 -13.89
C ASN A 533 -42.95 13.37 -14.68
N GLY A 534 -43.23 12.63 -15.76
CA GLY A 534 -44.36 12.90 -16.66
C GLY A 534 -44.11 13.96 -17.74
N GLU A 535 -42.93 14.61 -17.78
CA GLU A 535 -42.56 15.59 -18.81
C GLU A 535 -41.59 14.99 -19.84
N VAL A 536 -41.94 15.01 -21.13
CA VAL A 536 -41.02 14.58 -22.21
C VAL A 536 -39.99 15.71 -22.47
N THR A 537 -38.69 15.40 -22.46
CA THR A 537 -37.62 16.40 -22.68
C THR A 537 -36.84 16.21 -23.98
N GLY A 538 -37.54 16.14 -25.12
CA GLY A 538 -36.91 16.03 -26.45
C GLY A 538 -35.95 17.19 -26.80
N ASN A 539 -35.19 17.05 -27.90
CA ASN A 539 -34.19 18.04 -28.36
C ASN A 539 -34.73 19.47 -28.58
N MET A 540 -36.05 19.64 -28.67
CA MET A 540 -36.77 20.92 -28.84
C MET A 540 -37.57 21.35 -27.58
N LEU A 541 -37.54 20.56 -26.49
CA LEU A 541 -38.28 20.78 -25.26
C LEU A 541 -37.37 21.27 -24.11
N ARG A 542 -37.97 21.89 -23.08
CA ARG A 542 -37.23 22.44 -21.94
C ARG A 542 -36.60 21.29 -21.13
N PRO A 543 -35.33 21.41 -20.71
CA PRO A 543 -34.69 20.42 -19.84
C PRO A 543 -35.32 20.44 -18.44
N VAL A 544 -35.44 19.26 -17.80
CA VAL A 544 -35.85 19.18 -16.39
C VAL A 544 -34.67 19.60 -15.52
N HIS A 545 -34.87 20.60 -14.67
CA HIS A 545 -33.89 21.02 -13.69
C HIS A 545 -34.00 20.14 -12.44
N VAL A 546 -32.89 19.55 -12.02
CA VAL A 546 -32.83 18.61 -10.90
C VAL A 546 -31.65 18.92 -10.00
N ARG A 547 -31.69 18.42 -8.77
CA ARG A 547 -30.60 18.49 -7.82
C ARG A 547 -29.95 17.15 -7.56
N ALA A 548 -28.69 17.18 -7.12
CA ALA A 548 -28.05 15.97 -6.61
C ALA A 548 -28.82 15.49 -5.37
N GLY A 549 -29.20 14.21 -5.34
CA GLY A 549 -30.06 13.61 -4.33
C GLY A 549 -31.52 13.44 -4.76
N ASP A 550 -31.99 14.18 -5.77
CA ASP A 550 -33.37 14.09 -6.23
C ASP A 550 -33.69 12.69 -6.78
N VAL A 551 -34.90 12.21 -6.46
CA VAL A 551 -35.47 10.99 -7.03
C VAL A 551 -36.41 11.38 -8.16
N LEU A 552 -36.21 10.76 -9.34
CA LEU A 552 -36.92 11.07 -10.56
C LEU A 552 -37.57 9.81 -11.12
N HIS A 553 -38.81 9.92 -11.55
CA HIS A 553 -39.50 8.85 -12.28
C HIS A 553 -39.25 9.01 -13.77
N LEU A 554 -38.82 7.94 -14.42
CA LEU A 554 -38.56 7.86 -15.84
C LEU A 554 -39.47 6.82 -16.47
N GLU A 555 -40.11 7.18 -17.58
CA GLU A 555 -41.00 6.32 -18.34
C GLU A 555 -40.61 6.38 -19.82
N ASP A 556 -40.27 5.24 -20.41
CA ASP A 556 -39.96 5.13 -21.83
C ASP A 556 -41.24 5.01 -22.68
N ALA A 557 -41.13 5.25 -23.97
CA ALA A 557 -42.24 5.16 -24.92
C ALA A 557 -42.83 3.74 -25.04
N ASP A 558 -42.07 2.71 -24.65
CA ASP A 558 -42.55 1.32 -24.61
C ASP A 558 -43.27 0.94 -23.29
N GLY A 559 -43.46 1.91 -22.38
CA GLY A 559 -44.10 1.73 -21.07
C GLY A 559 -43.16 1.21 -19.98
N SER A 560 -41.86 1.07 -20.26
CA SER A 560 -40.88 0.67 -19.24
C SER A 560 -40.60 1.82 -18.27
N GLU A 561 -40.65 1.53 -16.98
CA GLU A 561 -40.45 2.53 -15.93
C GLU A 561 -39.21 2.27 -15.06
N ARG A 562 -38.54 3.36 -14.66
CA ARG A 562 -37.44 3.36 -13.68
C ARG A 562 -37.48 4.60 -12.81
N TRP A 563 -37.12 4.43 -11.54
CA TRP A 563 -36.82 5.54 -10.65
C TRP A 563 -35.32 5.70 -10.60
N ILE A 564 -34.83 6.91 -10.80
CA ILE A 564 -33.41 7.22 -10.66
C ILE A 564 -33.15 8.21 -9.55
N ARG A 565 -31.96 8.11 -8.97
CA ARG A 565 -31.41 9.09 -8.05
C ARG A 565 -30.07 9.59 -8.60
N LEU A 566 -29.96 10.89 -8.82
CA LEU A 566 -28.70 11.50 -9.25
C LEU A 566 -27.80 11.68 -8.03
N LEU A 567 -26.81 10.81 -7.83
CA LEU A 567 -25.95 10.90 -6.65
C LEU A 567 -24.96 12.06 -6.73
N ARG A 568 -24.27 12.21 -7.86
CA ARG A 568 -23.23 13.25 -8.02
C ARG A 568 -22.95 13.55 -9.48
N ILE A 569 -22.50 14.78 -9.74
CA ILE A 569 -21.87 15.18 -11.00
C ILE A 569 -20.46 15.72 -10.75
N VAL A 570 -19.45 15.15 -11.39
CA VAL A 570 -18.05 15.60 -11.34
C VAL A 570 -17.56 15.86 -12.77
N GLY A 571 -17.08 17.08 -13.04
CA GLY A 571 -16.78 17.50 -14.41
C GLY A 571 -18.02 17.41 -15.31
N ARG A 572 -17.95 16.59 -16.36
CA ARG A 572 -19.10 16.27 -17.22
C ARG A 572 -19.73 14.91 -16.89
N SER A 573 -19.23 14.19 -15.90
CA SER A 573 -19.67 12.83 -15.55
C SER A 573 -20.70 12.82 -14.45
N ALA A 574 -21.68 11.93 -14.56
CA ALA A 574 -22.72 11.73 -13.54
C ALA A 574 -22.70 10.29 -13.00
N LEU A 575 -22.93 10.16 -11.70
CA LEU A 575 -23.18 8.89 -11.02
C LEU A 575 -24.66 8.79 -10.68
N VAL A 576 -25.31 7.74 -11.17
CA VAL A 576 -26.75 7.57 -11.08
C VAL A 576 -27.07 6.21 -10.50
N GLU A 577 -28.04 6.16 -9.60
CA GLU A 577 -28.65 4.90 -9.18
C GLU A 577 -30.04 4.77 -9.80
N TYR A 578 -30.45 3.55 -10.07
CA TYR A 578 -31.77 3.23 -10.57
C TYR A 578 -32.42 2.12 -9.74
N ARG A 579 -33.75 2.15 -9.64
CA ARG A 579 -34.56 1.13 -8.97
C ARG A 579 -35.84 0.88 -9.76
N ARG A 580 -36.39 -0.33 -9.61
CA ARG A 580 -37.82 -0.60 -9.87
C ARG A 580 -38.64 0.13 -8.79
N LYS A 581 -39.89 0.47 -9.11
CA LYS A 581 -40.84 1.22 -8.26
C LYS A 581 -40.60 1.00 -6.77
N PRO A 582 -40.30 2.06 -5.98
CA PRO A 582 -40.07 1.89 -4.55
C PRO A 582 -41.31 1.24 -3.92
N HIS A 583 -41.13 0.08 -3.28
CA HIS A 583 -42.15 -0.47 -2.41
C HIS A 583 -42.13 0.33 -1.10
N GLY A 584 -43.14 1.20 -0.92
CA GLY A 584 -43.56 1.62 0.42
C GLY A 584 -43.12 2.98 0.96
N ASP A 585 -42.71 3.94 0.14
CA ASP A 585 -42.61 5.34 0.59
C ASP A 585 -43.69 6.20 -0.09
N SER A 586 -44.80 6.42 0.62
CA SER A 586 -45.70 7.52 0.31
C SER A 586 -44.97 8.85 0.53
N PRO A 587 -45.10 9.84 -0.37
CA PRO A 587 -44.54 11.16 -0.09
C PRO A 587 -45.31 11.78 1.07
N SER A 588 -44.66 11.96 2.21
CA SER A 588 -45.10 12.93 3.21
C SER A 588 -45.13 14.29 2.54
N GLN A 589 -46.33 14.87 2.39
CA GLN A 589 -46.51 16.25 1.96
C GLN A 589 -45.66 17.18 2.83
N GLY A 590 -44.82 17.99 2.20
CA GLY A 590 -44.00 19.04 2.78
C GLY A 590 -43.46 19.94 1.69
#